data_AF-A0A7W9KPX4-F1
#
_entry.id   AF-A0A7W9KPX4-F1
#
_cell.length_a   1.000
_cell.length_b   1.000
_cell.length_c   1.000
_cell.angle_alpha   90.00
_cell.angle_beta   90.00
_cell.angle_gamma   90.00
#
_symmetry.space_group_name_H-M   'P 1'
#
loop_
_entity.id
_entity.type
_entity.pdbx_description
1 polymer ?
#
loop_
_entity_poly.entity_id
_entity_poly.type
_entity_poly.pdbx_seq_one_letter_code
_entity_poly.pdbx_strand_id
1 'polypeptide(L)'
;MTGDSETELALTEFFTRFAERRAAKQELSLPDGSPPRGLAEDGLVRTTGWLQFGPRPVSSALIAAVVGLLVAIVATVAVLPVFPGISGLIPLLPTACYAFWRLLTVRLMPASSARNLATVTAQQLQAGDWVRLHGSIGPVGQVAQAEVGGTCKVTFVGGVEREWSAGDRLHLVELLD
;
A
#
# COMPACT_ATOMS: atom_id res chain seq x y z
N MET A 1 -41.47 26.28 -1.64
CA MET A 1 -40.40 26.60 -0.65
C MET A 1 -40.06 25.32 0.13
N THR A 2 -39.55 24.30 -0.55
CA THR A 2 -39.31 22.95 0.01
C THR A 2 -37.94 22.36 -0.37
N GLY A 3 -37.17 23.03 -1.24
CA GLY A 3 -35.84 22.57 -1.66
C GLY A 3 -34.69 23.00 -0.74
N ASP A 4 -34.93 23.92 0.20
CA ASP A 4 -33.88 24.43 1.08
C ASP A 4 -33.52 23.41 2.17
N SER A 5 -34.52 22.71 2.73
CA SER A 5 -34.31 21.76 3.84
C SER A 5 -33.64 20.45 3.41
N GLU A 6 -33.90 19.95 2.19
CA GLU A 6 -33.23 18.75 1.68
C GLU A 6 -31.74 19.00 1.39
N THR A 7 -31.42 20.20 0.91
CA THR A 7 -30.04 20.60 0.61
C THR A 7 -29.24 20.80 1.90
N GLU A 8 -29.87 21.38 2.94
CA GLU A 8 -29.27 21.57 4.26
C GLU A 8 -28.99 20.23 4.97
N LEU A 9 -29.92 19.27 4.87
CA LEU A 9 -29.75 17.89 5.38
C LEU A 9 -28.61 17.17 4.67
N ALA A 10 -28.56 17.21 3.34
CA ALA A 10 -27.51 16.56 2.55
C ALA A 10 -26.12 17.15 2.83
N LEU A 11 -26.02 18.48 3.00
CA LEU A 11 -24.77 19.15 3.35
C LEU A 11 -24.33 18.80 4.77
N THR A 12 -25.25 18.78 5.72
CA THR A 12 -24.93 18.43 7.11
C THR A 12 -24.45 16.97 7.21
N GLU A 13 -25.12 16.05 6.52
CA GLU A 13 -24.70 14.65 6.45
C GLU A 13 -23.34 14.50 5.76
N PHE A 14 -23.09 15.25 4.68
CA PHE A 14 -21.80 15.30 4.01
C PHE A 14 -20.68 15.80 4.93
N PHE A 15 -20.87 16.92 5.62
CA PHE A 15 -19.85 17.47 6.53
C PHE A 15 -19.63 16.59 7.76
N THR A 16 -20.67 15.92 8.25
CA THR A 16 -20.56 14.96 9.35
C THR A 16 -19.73 13.76 8.92
N ARG A 17 -20.07 13.13 7.78
CA ARG A 17 -19.26 12.05 7.20
C ARG A 17 -17.83 12.49 6.87
N PHE A 18 -17.65 13.74 6.45
CA PHE A 18 -16.31 14.29 6.19
C PHE A 18 -15.51 14.47 7.47
N ALA A 19 -16.13 14.96 8.54
CA ALA A 19 -15.52 15.09 9.85
C ALA A 19 -15.18 13.72 10.47
N GLU A 20 -16.08 12.75 10.35
CA GLU A 20 -15.87 11.36 10.76
C GLU A 20 -14.70 10.73 9.99
N ARG A 21 -14.67 10.85 8.64
CA ARG A 21 -13.54 10.38 7.82
C ARG A 21 -12.23 11.05 8.20
N ARG A 22 -12.26 12.33 8.58
CA ARG A 22 -11.07 13.09 8.99
C ARG A 22 -10.57 12.67 10.37
N ALA A 23 -11.48 12.40 11.31
CA ALA A 23 -11.16 11.86 12.63
C ALA A 23 -10.61 10.42 12.52
N ALA A 24 -11.25 9.58 11.71
CA ALA A 24 -10.81 8.23 11.38
C ALA A 24 -9.41 8.22 10.73
N LYS A 25 -9.12 9.19 9.84
CA LYS A 25 -7.78 9.39 9.28
C LYS A 25 -6.74 9.80 10.33
N GLN A 26 -7.17 10.46 11.41
CA GLN A 26 -6.32 10.83 12.53
C GLN A 26 -6.06 9.64 13.48
N GLU A 27 -6.94 8.63 13.48
CA GLU A 27 -6.74 7.35 14.18
C GLU A 27 -5.80 6.39 13.44
N LEU A 28 -5.63 6.53 12.12
CA LEU A 28 -4.68 5.75 11.32
C LEU A 28 -3.24 6.21 11.55
N SER A 29 -2.77 5.99 12.77
CA SER A 29 -1.39 6.24 13.18
C SER A 29 -0.66 4.93 13.39
N LEU A 30 0.60 4.89 12.96
CA LEU A 30 1.54 3.84 13.30
C LEU A 30 1.79 3.85 14.82
N PRO A 31 2.41 2.80 15.39
CA PRO A 31 2.73 2.76 16.82
C PRO A 31 3.56 3.95 17.34
N ASP A 32 4.28 4.62 16.44
CA ASP A 32 5.07 5.83 16.72
C ASP A 32 4.30 7.15 16.58
N GLY A 33 2.99 7.09 16.28
CA GLY A 33 2.10 8.24 16.11
C GLY A 33 2.18 8.91 14.74
N SER A 34 3.02 8.41 13.81
CA SER A 34 3.12 8.96 12.47
C SER A 34 2.07 8.36 11.53
N PRO A 35 1.56 9.12 10.53
CA PRO A 35 0.66 8.57 9.54
C PRO A 35 1.43 7.65 8.57
N PRO A 36 0.85 6.51 8.15
CA PRO A 36 1.50 5.62 7.20
C PRO A 36 1.71 6.31 5.84
N ARG A 37 2.85 6.04 5.21
CA ARG A 37 3.18 6.57 3.88
C ARG A 37 2.23 6.01 2.82
N GLY A 38 1.74 6.88 1.95
CA GLY A 38 0.86 6.44 0.85
C GLY A 38 -0.56 6.11 1.30
N LEU A 39 -0.99 6.65 2.44
CA LEU A 39 -2.39 6.70 2.85
C LEU A 39 -3.22 7.47 1.82
N ALA A 40 -4.15 6.79 1.16
CA ALA A 40 -5.07 7.34 0.18
C ALA A 40 -6.30 7.97 0.85
N GLU A 41 -7.13 8.67 0.06
CA GLU A 41 -8.35 9.34 0.56
C GLU A 41 -9.43 8.37 1.03
N ASP A 42 -9.39 7.13 0.52
CA ASP A 42 -10.25 6.02 0.92
C ASP A 42 -9.73 5.26 2.15
N GLY A 43 -8.68 5.80 2.81
CA GLY A 43 -8.03 5.25 4.00
C GLY A 43 -7.24 3.96 3.77
N LEU A 44 -7.05 3.55 2.52
CA LEU A 44 -6.15 2.45 2.19
C LEU A 44 -4.71 2.94 2.14
N VAL A 45 -3.81 2.11 2.62
CA VAL A 45 -2.37 2.36 2.58
C VAL A 45 -1.79 1.63 1.38
N ARG A 46 -1.22 2.40 0.45
CA ARG A 46 -0.41 1.84 -0.63
C ARG A 46 0.83 1.21 -0.04
N THR A 47 1.08 -0.06 -0.36
CA THR A 47 2.30 -0.73 0.09
C THR A 47 3.34 -0.84 -1.01
N THR A 48 4.61 -0.56 -0.69
CA THR A 48 5.75 -0.75 -1.59
C THR A 48 6.37 -2.14 -1.47
N GLY A 49 7.30 -2.40 -2.38
CA GLY A 49 8.22 -3.54 -2.30
C GLY A 49 7.81 -4.75 -3.11
N TRP A 50 6.59 -4.83 -3.65
CA TRP A 50 6.09 -6.03 -4.34
C TRP A 50 5.23 -5.71 -5.57
N LEU A 51 5.50 -6.41 -6.68
CA LEU A 51 4.67 -6.51 -7.88
C LEU A 51 4.01 -7.90 -7.91
N GLN A 52 2.79 -7.99 -8.43
CA GLN A 52 2.09 -9.26 -8.60
C GLN A 52 2.24 -9.78 -10.03
N PHE A 53 2.85 -10.95 -10.18
CA PHE A 53 2.83 -11.69 -11.45
C PHE A 53 2.06 -13.01 -11.23
N GLY A 54 0.76 -12.99 -11.54
CA GLY A 54 -0.15 -14.09 -11.24
C GLY A 54 -0.23 -14.36 -9.73
N PRO A 55 0.00 -15.59 -9.23
CA PRO A 55 -0.04 -15.90 -7.80
C PRO A 55 1.26 -15.56 -7.06
N ARG A 56 2.31 -15.08 -7.75
CA ARG A 56 3.64 -14.91 -7.16
C ARG A 56 3.95 -13.42 -6.90
N PRO A 57 4.28 -13.04 -5.66
CA PRO A 57 4.79 -11.72 -5.36
C PRO A 57 6.27 -11.63 -5.79
N VAL A 58 6.64 -10.54 -6.46
CA VAL A 58 8.02 -10.29 -6.91
C VAL A 58 8.48 -8.93 -6.42
N SER A 59 9.68 -8.85 -5.85
CA SER A 59 10.15 -7.57 -5.31
C SER A 59 10.45 -6.56 -6.42
N SER A 60 9.79 -5.39 -6.38
CA SER A 60 10.04 -4.33 -7.36
C SER A 60 11.42 -3.69 -7.22
N ALA A 61 11.94 -3.63 -5.99
CA ALA A 61 13.31 -3.19 -5.72
C ALA A 61 14.34 -4.14 -6.34
N LEU A 62 14.12 -5.45 -6.20
CA LEU A 62 14.98 -6.46 -6.80
C LEU A 62 14.93 -6.38 -8.33
N ILE A 63 13.74 -6.22 -8.92
CA ILE A 63 13.59 -6.02 -10.36
C ILE A 63 14.41 -4.81 -10.82
N ALA A 64 14.30 -3.66 -10.13
CA ALA A 64 15.05 -2.45 -10.48
C ALA A 64 16.58 -2.68 -10.42
N ALA A 65 17.07 -3.38 -9.39
CA ALA A 65 18.49 -3.71 -9.26
C ALA A 65 18.97 -4.69 -10.33
N VAL A 66 18.19 -5.74 -10.64
CA VAL A 66 18.52 -6.73 -11.67
C VAL A 66 18.54 -6.10 -13.07
N VAL A 67 17.55 -5.26 -13.40
CA VAL A 67 17.56 -4.50 -14.66
C VAL A 67 18.79 -3.61 -14.75
N GLY A 68 19.11 -2.88 -13.67
CA GLY A 68 20.33 -2.06 -13.60
C GLY A 68 21.61 -2.89 -13.82
N LEU A 69 21.67 -4.11 -13.25
CA LEU A 69 22.80 -5.02 -13.44
C LEU A 69 22.92 -5.53 -14.87
N LEU A 70 21.81 -5.94 -15.49
CA LEU A 70 21.81 -6.41 -16.88
C LEU A 70 22.25 -5.29 -17.83
N VAL A 71 21.75 -4.07 -17.63
CA VAL A 71 22.18 -2.90 -18.41
C VAL A 71 23.66 -2.59 -18.16
N ALA A 72 24.14 -2.69 -16.91
CA ALA A 72 25.55 -2.46 -16.58
C ALA A 72 26.48 -3.43 -17.33
N ILE A 73 26.12 -4.71 -17.39
CA ILE A 73 26.92 -5.73 -18.10
C ILE A 73 27.03 -5.38 -19.58
N VAL A 74 25.89 -5.14 -20.24
CA VAL A 74 25.84 -4.83 -21.67
C VAL A 74 26.60 -3.52 -21.97
N ALA A 75 26.37 -2.48 -21.18
CA ALA A 75 27.02 -1.19 -21.35
C ALA A 75 28.53 -1.28 -21.11
N THR A 76 28.99 -2.08 -20.15
CA THR A 76 30.43 -2.26 -19.88
C THR A 76 31.11 -2.89 -21.08
N VAL A 77 30.55 -3.96 -21.65
CA VAL A 77 31.13 -4.63 -22.83
C VAL A 77 31.18 -3.69 -24.04
N ALA A 78 30.15 -2.89 -24.25
CA ALA A 78 30.07 -1.96 -25.38
C ALA A 78 31.01 -0.75 -25.23
N VAL A 79 31.16 -0.20 -24.02
CA VAL A 79 31.87 1.06 -23.76
C VAL A 79 33.35 0.84 -23.47
N LEU A 80 33.73 -0.29 -22.86
CA LEU A 80 35.12 -0.57 -22.46
C LEU A 80 36.16 -0.38 -23.58
N PRO A 81 35.90 -0.78 -24.85
CA PRO A 81 36.88 -0.61 -25.94
C PRO A 81 37.07 0.84 -26.37
N VAL A 82 36.10 1.72 -26.11
CA VAL A 82 36.07 3.10 -26.62
C VAL A 82 36.42 4.11 -25.51
N PHE A 83 35.90 3.90 -24.30
CA PHE A 83 36.08 4.81 -23.16
C PHE A 83 36.37 4.04 -21.86
N PRO A 84 37.59 3.50 -21.69
CA PRO A 84 37.95 2.68 -20.53
C PRO A 84 37.94 3.45 -19.19
N GLY A 85 38.06 4.77 -19.22
CA GLY A 85 37.93 5.60 -18.01
C GLY A 85 36.49 5.68 -17.48
N ILE A 86 35.49 5.66 -18.38
CA ILE A 86 34.07 5.78 -18.02
C ILE A 86 33.49 4.41 -17.62
N SER A 87 34.02 3.32 -18.21
CA SER A 87 33.54 1.97 -17.93
C SER A 87 33.64 1.57 -16.45
N GLY A 88 34.58 2.15 -15.69
CA GLY A 88 34.71 1.95 -14.25
C GLY A 88 33.50 2.43 -13.42
N LEU A 89 32.67 3.33 -13.95
CA LEU A 89 31.47 3.84 -13.26
C LEU A 89 30.21 3.02 -13.55
N ILE A 90 30.19 2.27 -14.65
CA ILE A 90 29.03 1.49 -15.10
C ILE A 90 28.58 0.44 -14.07
N PRO A 91 29.47 -0.23 -13.32
CA PRO A 91 29.07 -1.15 -12.25
C PRO A 91 28.25 -0.52 -11.12
N LEU A 92 28.21 0.82 -11.00
CA LEU A 92 27.37 1.52 -10.02
C LEU A 92 25.91 1.65 -10.45
N LEU A 93 25.57 1.29 -11.69
CA LEU A 93 24.22 1.42 -12.24
C LEU A 93 23.14 0.65 -11.44
N PRO A 94 23.35 -0.59 -10.93
CA PRO A 94 22.37 -1.26 -10.07
C PRO A 94 22.05 -0.44 -8.81
N THR A 95 23.07 0.14 -8.19
CA THR A 95 22.91 1.01 -7.02
C THR A 95 22.16 2.28 -7.37
N ALA A 96 22.46 2.89 -8.52
CA ALA A 96 21.75 4.07 -9.02
C ALA A 96 20.27 3.76 -9.31
N CYS A 97 19.98 2.62 -9.96
CA CYS A 97 18.61 2.16 -10.22
C CYS A 97 17.84 1.89 -8.92
N TYR A 98 18.46 1.24 -7.94
CA TYR A 98 17.85 1.03 -6.62
C TYR A 98 17.61 2.35 -5.89
N ALA A 99 18.59 3.27 -5.90
CA ALA A 99 18.45 4.59 -5.28
C ALA A 99 17.33 5.40 -5.93
N PHE A 100 17.21 5.34 -7.26
CA PHE A 100 16.12 5.96 -8.00
C PHE A 100 14.76 5.33 -7.67
N TRP A 101 14.68 4.00 -7.60
CA TRP A 101 13.47 3.29 -7.15
C TRP A 101 13.07 3.74 -5.72
N ARG A 102 14.04 3.83 -4.80
CA ARG A 102 13.80 4.27 -3.42
C ARG A 102 13.33 5.72 -3.36
N LEU A 103 13.91 6.60 -4.17
CA LEU A 103 13.47 7.99 -4.28
C LEU A 103 12.02 8.07 -4.76
N LEU A 104 11.66 7.29 -5.79
CA LEU A 104 10.29 7.21 -6.28
C LEU A 104 9.33 6.74 -5.18
N THR A 105 9.64 5.65 -4.48
CA THR A 105 8.74 5.02 -3.52
C THR A 105 8.67 5.70 -2.15
N VAL A 106 9.66 6.53 -1.81
CA VAL A 106 9.67 7.28 -0.55
C VAL A 106 9.19 8.72 -0.72
N ARG A 107 9.50 9.37 -1.85
CA ARG A 107 9.24 10.82 -2.02
C ARG A 107 8.16 11.13 -3.04
N LEU A 108 8.21 10.53 -4.23
CA LEU A 108 7.35 10.92 -5.34
C LEU A 108 6.01 10.20 -5.32
N MET A 109 6.03 8.93 -4.95
CA MET A 109 4.87 8.06 -4.82
C MET A 109 5.00 7.29 -3.50
N PRO A 110 4.87 8.00 -2.35
CA PRO A 110 5.10 7.42 -1.04
C PRO A 110 4.19 6.21 -0.83
N ALA A 111 4.75 5.14 -0.27
CA ALA A 111 3.99 3.95 0.08
C ALA A 111 4.72 3.13 1.15
N SER A 112 3.95 2.60 2.10
CA SER A 112 4.48 1.93 3.28
C SER A 112 5.07 0.56 2.99
N SER A 113 6.04 0.09 3.78
CA SER A 113 6.34 -1.35 3.78
C SER A 113 5.33 -2.10 4.62
N ALA A 114 4.98 -3.32 4.21
CA ALA A 114 4.04 -4.17 4.94
C ALA A 114 4.58 -5.60 5.05
N ARG A 115 4.58 -6.14 6.27
CA ARG A 115 5.00 -7.51 6.58
C ARG A 115 3.78 -8.35 6.93
N ASN A 116 3.62 -9.50 6.27
CA ASN A 116 2.55 -10.43 6.60
C ASN A 116 2.88 -11.12 7.93
N LEU A 117 1.95 -11.06 8.88
CA LEU A 117 2.09 -11.67 10.21
C LEU A 117 1.48 -13.06 10.24
N ALA A 118 0.22 -13.16 9.82
CA ALA A 118 -0.57 -14.38 9.89
C ALA A 118 -1.67 -14.39 8.83
N THR A 119 -2.29 -15.55 8.66
CA THR A 119 -3.50 -15.71 7.85
C THR A 119 -4.65 -16.05 8.79
N VAL A 120 -5.70 -15.25 8.78
CA VAL A 120 -6.92 -15.44 9.59
C VAL A 120 -8.12 -15.60 8.69
N THR A 121 -9.21 -16.16 9.22
CA THR A 121 -10.48 -16.19 8.49
C THR A 121 -11.21 -14.85 8.63
N ALA A 122 -12.05 -14.49 7.65
CA ALA A 122 -12.76 -13.21 7.66
C ALA A 122 -13.60 -12.97 8.93
N GLN A 123 -14.18 -14.04 9.48
CA GLN A 123 -14.94 -14.02 10.73
C GLN A 123 -14.10 -13.80 12.01
N GLN A 124 -12.76 -13.89 11.90
CA GLN A 124 -11.84 -13.66 13.02
C GLN A 124 -11.25 -12.24 13.01
N LEU A 125 -11.57 -11.43 12.01
CA LEU A 125 -11.08 -10.05 11.94
C LEU A 125 -11.62 -9.22 13.09
N GLN A 126 -10.74 -8.43 13.70
CA GLN A 126 -11.07 -7.50 14.77
C GLN A 126 -10.86 -6.06 14.32
N ALA A 127 -11.58 -5.14 14.96
CA ALA A 127 -11.32 -3.72 14.80
C ALA A 127 -9.86 -3.41 15.19
N GLY A 128 -9.20 -2.60 14.37
CA GLY A 128 -7.79 -2.26 14.51
C GLY A 128 -6.83 -3.15 13.70
N ASP A 129 -7.28 -4.31 13.21
CA ASP A 129 -6.44 -5.19 12.39
C ASP A 129 -6.09 -4.56 11.04
N TRP A 130 -4.83 -4.70 10.63
CA TRP A 130 -4.39 -4.32 9.29
C TRP A 130 -4.44 -5.52 8.35
N VAL A 131 -5.18 -5.40 7.24
CA VAL A 131 -5.48 -6.52 6.35
C VAL A 131 -5.18 -6.15 4.89
N ARG A 132 -4.62 -7.10 4.13
CA ARG A 132 -4.49 -6.96 2.67
C ARG A 132 -5.80 -7.25 1.95
N LEU A 133 -6.16 -6.37 1.04
CA LEU A 133 -7.42 -6.47 0.30
C LEU A 133 -7.38 -7.51 -0.83
N HIS A 134 -6.19 -7.81 -1.37
CA HIS A 134 -6.03 -8.61 -2.60
C HIS A 134 -5.08 -9.80 -2.41
N GLY A 135 -5.28 -10.58 -1.34
CA GLY A 135 -4.45 -11.74 -1.04
C GLY A 135 -3.16 -11.36 -0.31
N SER A 136 -2.02 -11.95 -0.68
CA SER A 136 -0.78 -11.81 0.08
C SER A 136 0.03 -10.54 -0.21
N ILE A 137 -0.40 -9.74 -1.19
CA ILE A 137 0.17 -8.43 -1.56
C ILE A 137 -0.92 -7.41 -1.93
N GLY A 138 -0.50 -6.16 -2.14
CA GLY A 138 -1.41 -5.06 -2.51
C GLY A 138 -1.73 -4.12 -1.36
N PRO A 139 -2.64 -3.15 -1.57
CA PRO A 139 -3.01 -2.18 -0.56
C PRO A 139 -3.55 -2.84 0.70
N VAL A 140 -3.36 -2.13 1.81
CA VAL A 140 -3.75 -2.58 3.15
C VAL A 140 -4.77 -1.59 3.69
N GLY A 141 -5.81 -2.09 4.35
CA GLY A 141 -6.74 -1.27 5.12
C GLY A 141 -6.73 -1.69 6.58
N GLN A 142 -6.96 -0.73 7.49
CA GLN A 142 -7.25 -1.04 8.88
C GLN A 142 -8.74 -1.26 9.05
N VAL A 143 -9.11 -2.37 9.70
CA VAL A 143 -10.50 -2.72 9.99
C VAL A 143 -11.05 -1.74 11.03
N ALA A 144 -12.12 -1.05 10.70
CA ALA A 144 -12.89 -0.27 11.68
C ALA A 144 -13.94 -1.15 12.36
N GLN A 145 -14.65 -1.95 11.57
CA GLN A 145 -15.70 -2.82 12.04
C GLN A 145 -15.79 -4.07 11.16
N ALA A 146 -16.07 -5.22 11.78
CA ALA A 146 -16.35 -6.46 11.09
C ALA A 146 -17.70 -7.02 11.59
N GLU A 147 -18.66 -7.13 10.69
CA GLU A 147 -19.97 -7.72 10.94
C GLU A 147 -19.99 -9.15 10.41
N VAL A 148 -20.14 -10.11 11.31
CA VAL A 148 -20.11 -11.53 10.98
C VAL A 148 -21.55 -12.05 10.85
N GLY A 149 -21.93 -12.42 9.62
CA GLY A 149 -23.18 -13.11 9.29
C GLY A 149 -22.95 -14.28 8.34
N GLY A 150 -23.86 -14.52 7.39
CA GLY A 150 -23.64 -15.48 6.31
C GLY A 150 -22.45 -15.09 5.40
N THR A 151 -22.24 -13.79 5.24
CA THR A 151 -21.02 -13.15 4.74
C THR A 151 -20.44 -12.26 5.84
N CYS A 152 -19.12 -12.06 5.84
CA CYS A 152 -18.43 -11.12 6.71
C CYS A 152 -18.32 -9.79 5.98
N LYS A 153 -19.07 -8.79 6.44
CA LYS A 153 -18.99 -7.42 5.93
C LYS A 153 -17.99 -6.65 6.79
N VAL A 154 -16.96 -6.12 6.17
CA VAL A 154 -15.85 -5.43 6.84
C VAL A 154 -15.79 -4.00 6.32
N THR A 155 -15.87 -3.06 7.25
CA THR A 155 -15.72 -1.64 7.00
C THR A 155 -14.33 -1.21 7.45
N PHE A 156 -13.58 -0.59 6.54
CA PHE A 156 -12.26 -0.04 6.82
C PHE A 156 -12.38 1.39 7.34
N VAL A 157 -11.38 1.85 8.09
CA VAL A 157 -11.35 3.18 8.72
C VAL A 157 -11.55 4.33 7.70
N GLY A 158 -11.16 4.16 6.43
CA GLY A 158 -11.44 5.14 5.37
C GLY A 158 -12.83 5.07 4.73
N GLY A 159 -13.72 4.21 5.23
CA GLY A 159 -15.10 4.05 4.76
C GLY A 159 -15.25 3.11 3.55
N VAL A 160 -14.18 2.44 3.12
CA VAL A 160 -14.28 1.36 2.13
C VAL A 160 -14.92 0.15 2.80
N GLU A 161 -15.91 -0.45 2.14
CA GLU A 161 -16.54 -1.69 2.58
C GLU A 161 -16.15 -2.84 1.66
N ARG A 162 -15.97 -4.03 2.24
CA ARG A 162 -15.74 -5.27 1.51
C ARG A 162 -16.48 -6.41 2.17
N GLU A 163 -16.93 -7.33 1.34
CA GLU A 163 -17.59 -8.55 1.78
C GLU A 163 -16.74 -9.76 1.41
N TRP A 164 -16.57 -10.64 2.39
CA TRP A 164 -15.89 -11.92 2.25
C TRP A 164 -16.79 -13.04 2.76
N SER A 165 -16.57 -14.26 2.28
CA SER A 165 -17.17 -15.43 2.91
C SER A 165 -16.53 -15.63 4.28
N ALA A 166 -17.28 -16.13 5.28
CA ALA A 166 -16.76 -16.30 6.64
C ALA A 166 -15.48 -17.15 6.72
N GLY A 167 -15.32 -18.13 5.81
CA GLY A 167 -14.14 -18.99 5.70
C GLY A 167 -13.00 -18.44 4.85
N ASP A 168 -13.16 -17.27 4.20
CA ASP A 168 -12.13 -16.71 3.35
C ASP A 168 -10.90 -16.33 4.18
N ARG A 169 -9.73 -16.65 3.63
CA ARG A 169 -8.44 -16.43 4.28
C ARG A 169 -7.89 -15.07 3.91
N LEU A 170 -7.68 -14.24 4.92
CA LEU A 170 -7.15 -12.89 4.81
C LEU A 170 -5.80 -12.80 5.51
N HIS A 171 -4.93 -11.95 4.96
CA HIS A 171 -3.57 -11.77 5.48
C HIS A 171 -3.52 -10.57 6.40
N LEU A 172 -3.27 -10.85 7.68
CA LEU A 172 -2.91 -9.82 8.65
C LEU A 172 -1.52 -9.32 8.37
N VAL A 173 -1.33 -8.02 8.48
CA VAL A 173 -0.06 -7.37 8.23
C VAL A 173 0.30 -6.38 9.30
N GLU A 174 1.58 -6.06 9.35
CA GLU A 174 2.14 -4.96 10.10
C GLU A 174 2.72 -3.96 9.10
N LEU A 175 2.42 -2.68 9.28
CA LEU A 175 3.05 -1.61 8.52
C LEU A 175 4.39 -1.25 9.18
N LEU A 176 5.44 -1.18 8.37
CA LEU A 176 6.83 -0.93 8.75
C LEU A 176 7.27 0.36 8.06
N ASP A 177 7.21 1.50 8.74
CA ASP A 177 7.58 2.79 8.13
C ASP A 177 8.59 3.61 8.92
#